data_AF-A0A920G1K2-F1
#
_entry.id   AF-A0A920G1K2-F1
#
_cell.length_a   1.000
_cell.length_b   1.000
_cell.length_c   1.000
_cell.angle_alpha   90.00
_cell.angle_beta   90.00
_cell.angle_gamma   90.00
#
_symmetry.space_group_name_H-M   'P 1'
#
loop_
_entity.id
_entity.type
_entity.pdbx_description
1 polymer ?
#
loop_
_entity_poly.entity_id
_entity_poly.type
_entity_poly.pdbx_seq_one_letter_code
_entity_poly.pdbx_strand_id
1 'polypeptide(L)'
;MAASEHRTRGRDWVIGTYLRDESERLTRQYTYLSSPFNSDIDTQTTALFGQINQHLGGRLAGFIGARLERRDSEYGDNAGVEQGF
;
A
#
# COMPACT_ATOMS: atom_id res chain seq x y z
N MET A 1 12.91 -0.60 -0.02
CA MET A 1 12.62 0.44 0.98
C MET A 1 13.75 0.51 1.99
N ALA A 2 14.25 1.69 2.34
CA ALA A 2 15.21 1.84 3.44
C ALA A 2 14.46 2.33 4.69
N ALA A 3 14.49 1.55 5.76
CA ALA A 3 14.08 1.98 7.10
C ALA A 3 15.34 2.40 7.85
N SER A 4 15.30 3.54 8.54
CA SER A 4 16.41 3.94 9.43
C SER A 4 16.07 3.58 10.87
N GLU A 5 17.02 2.96 11.54
CA GLU A 5 16.93 2.53 12.93
C GLU A 5 17.95 3.32 13.74
N HIS A 6 17.51 3.98 14.81
CA HIS A 6 18.42 4.58 15.80
C HIS A 6 17.99 4.18 17.21
N ARG A 7 18.99 3.88 18.06
CA ARG A 7 18.79 3.41 19.43
C ARG A 7 19.28 4.45 20.42
N THR A 8 18.41 4.85 21.35
CA THR A 8 18.74 5.75 22.47
C THR A 8 18.24 5.09 23.76
N ARG A 9 19.07 4.99 24.81
CA ARG A 9 18.85 4.13 26.01
C ARG A 9 17.37 3.88 26.36
N GLY A 10 16.91 2.64 26.17
CA GLY A 10 15.56 2.15 26.53
C GLY A 10 14.46 2.35 25.47
N ARG A 11 14.78 3.01 24.35
CA ARG A 11 13.84 3.39 23.29
C ARG A 11 14.43 3.13 21.91
N ASP A 12 13.71 2.34 21.12
CA ASP A 12 14.05 2.08 19.72
C ASP A 12 12.97 2.70 18.84
N TRP A 13 13.35 3.25 17.69
CA TRP A 13 12.38 3.78 16.76
C TRP A 13 12.74 3.39 15.34
N VAL A 14 11.69 3.30 14.51
CA VAL A 14 11.78 3.06 13.08
C VAL A 14 10.91 4.06 12.35
N ILE A 15 11.44 4.61 11.26
CA ILE A 15 10.67 5.37 10.29
C ILE A 15 10.89 4.74 8.92
N GLY A 16 9.84 4.70 8.12
CA GLY A 16 9.90 4.19 6.77
C GLY A 16 8.85 4.82 5.88
N THR A 17 9.15 4.88 4.60
CA THR A 17 8.15 5.10 3.56
C THR A 17 7.69 3.74 3.03
N TYR A 18 6.56 3.68 2.33
CA TYR A 18 6.12 2.54 1.52
C TYR A 18 5.75 3.05 0.12
N LEU A 19 6.22 2.38 -0.93
CA LEU A 19 5.83 2.67 -2.32
C LEU A 19 5.44 1.34 -2.97
N ARG A 20 4.27 1.30 -3.60
CA ARG A 20 3.77 0.15 -4.37
C ARG A 20 3.13 0.66 -5.65
N ASP A 21 3.46 -0.03 -6.73
CA ASP A 21 2.83 0.09 -8.03
C ASP A 21 2.23 -1.29 -8.36
N GLU A 22 0.97 -1.31 -8.76
CA GLU A 22 0.23 -2.52 -9.07
C GLU A 22 -0.63 -2.32 -10.31
N SER A 23 -0.47 -3.21 -11.29
CA SER A 23 -1.30 -3.27 -12.49
C SER A 23 -2.06 -4.59 -12.53
N GLU A 24 -3.37 -4.51 -12.61
CA GLU A 24 -4.26 -5.66 -12.81
C GLU A 24 -4.86 -5.61 -14.21
N ARG A 25 -4.76 -6.71 -14.95
CA ARG A 25 -5.43 -6.89 -16.24
C ARG A 25 -6.49 -7.98 -16.13
N LEU A 26 -7.67 -7.72 -16.65
CA LEU A 26 -8.80 -8.65 -16.60
C LEU A 26 -9.38 -8.85 -17.99
N THR A 27 -9.39 -10.11 -18.45
CA THR A 27 -10.11 -10.52 -19.66
C THR A 27 -11.30 -11.39 -19.27
N ARG A 28 -12.51 -11.00 -19.68
CA ARG A 28 -13.75 -11.78 -19.50
C ARG A 28 -14.25 -12.30 -20.84
N GLN A 29 -14.39 -13.62 -20.92
CA GLN A 29 -14.94 -14.32 -22.09
C GLN A 29 -16.32 -14.86 -21.73
N TYR A 30 -17.36 -14.25 -22.29
CA TYR A 30 -18.74 -14.70 -22.11
C TYR A 30 -19.31 -15.18 -23.43
N THR A 31 -20.08 -16.27 -23.39
CA THR A 31 -20.72 -16.88 -24.57
C THR A 31 -21.77 -15.98 -25.23
N TYR A 32 -22.26 -14.96 -24.53
CA TYR A 32 -23.28 -14.03 -25.00
C TYR A 32 -22.72 -12.65 -25.41
N LEU A 33 -21.41 -12.40 -25.24
CA LEU A 33 -20.77 -11.19 -25.76
C LEU A 33 -20.23 -11.45 -27.17
N SER A 34 -20.37 -10.47 -28.06
CA SER A 34 -19.84 -10.52 -29.43
C SER A 34 -18.30 -10.51 -29.47
N SER A 35 -17.65 -10.02 -28.41
CA SER A 35 -16.20 -10.01 -28.24
C SER A 35 -15.80 -10.08 -26.77
N PRO A 36 -14.59 -10.55 -26.42
CA PRO A 36 -14.09 -10.51 -25.05
C PRO A 36 -14.06 -9.08 -24.47
N PHE A 37 -14.42 -8.96 -23.20
CA PHE A 37 -14.28 -7.71 -22.45
C PHE A 37 -12.89 -7.66 -21.81
N ASN A 38 -12.21 -6.53 -21.89
CA ASN A 38 -10.89 -6.30 -21.29
C ASN A 38 -10.92 -5.03 -20.46
N SER A 39 -10.40 -5.10 -19.24
CA SER A 39 -10.22 -3.94 -18.37
C SER A 39 -8.85 -4.00 -17.69
N ASP A 40 -8.25 -2.83 -17.51
CA ASP A 40 -6.99 -2.63 -16.80
C ASP A 40 -7.23 -1.71 -15.59
N ILE A 41 -6.56 -2.00 -14.48
CA ILE A 41 -6.59 -1.19 -13.26
C ILE A 41 -5.16 -0.99 -12.78
N ASP A 42 -4.72 0.26 -12.77
CA ASP A 42 -3.44 0.67 -12.22
C ASP A 42 -3.65 1.31 -10.85
N THR A 43 -2.90 0.87 -9.84
CA THR A 43 -2.98 1.36 -8.47
C THR A 43 -1.60 1.75 -7.97
N GLN A 44 -1.46 3.01 -7.58
CA GLN A 44 -0.27 3.51 -6.92
C GLN A 44 -0.56 3.74 -5.44
N THR A 45 0.31 3.25 -4.57
CA THR A 45 0.17 3.42 -3.12
C THR A 45 1.46 3.95 -2.53
N THR A 46 1.36 5.08 -1.85
CA THR A 46 2.44 5.68 -1.08
C THR A 46 2.05 5.76 0.38
N ALA A 47 2.93 5.37 1.29
CA ALA A 47 2.73 5.57 2.70
C ALA A 47 3.98 6.10 3.41
N LEU A 48 3.75 6.75 4.54
CA LEU A 48 4.75 7.06 5.54
C LEU A 48 4.33 6.39 6.84
N PHE A 49 5.25 5.68 7.49
CA PHE A 49 4.99 5.03 8.76
C PHE A 49 6.13 5.26 9.74
N GLY A 50 5.79 5.21 11.02
CA GLY A 50 6.75 5.28 12.10
C GLY A 50 6.27 4.49 13.30
N GLN A 51 7.20 3.94 14.05
CA GLN A 51 6.93 3.21 15.27
C GLN A 51 8.00 3.50 16.31
N ILE A 52 7.56 3.62 17.57
CA ILE A 52 8.41 3.78 18.73
C ILE A 52 8.20 2.56 19.63
N ASN A 53 9.28 1.87 19.95
CA ASN A 53 9.35 0.75 20.87
C ASN A 53 9.92 1.23 22.21
N GLN A 54 9.28 0.87 23.31
CA GLN A 54 9.69 1.25 24.66
C GLN A 54 9.72 0.03 25.57
N HIS A 55 10.78 -0.08 26.37
CA HIS A 55 10.84 -1.04 27.47
C HIS A 55 10.29 -0.38 28.73
N LEU A 56 9.14 -0.85 29.24
CA LEU A 56 8.43 -0.27 30.38
C LEU A 56 8.89 -0.86 31.74
N GLY A 57 9.76 -1.87 31.74
CA GLY A 57 10.30 -2.50 32.94
C GLY A 57 10.97 -3.85 32.65
N GLY A 58 11.35 -4.59 33.70
CA GLY A 58 12.22 -5.78 33.60
C GLY A 58 11.75 -6.93 32.70
N ARG A 59 10.47 -6.97 32.29
CA ARG A 59 9.93 -7.94 31.32
C ARG A 59 8.86 -7.38 30.38
N LEU A 60 8.51 -6.10 30.48
CA LEU A 60 7.41 -5.51 29.73
C LEU A 60 7.96 -4.58 28.65
N ALA A 61 7.55 -4.82 27.41
CA ALA A 61 7.80 -3.96 26.27
C ALA A 61 6.48 -3.60 25.60
N GLY A 62 6.42 -2.42 25.00
CA GLY A 62 5.28 -1.93 24.27
C GLY A 62 5.72 -1.06 23.10
N PHE A 63 4.83 -0.85 22.14
CA PHE A 63 5.08 0.00 21.00
C PHE A 63 3.86 0.82 20.64
N ILE A 64 4.10 1.95 20.01
CA ILE A 64 3.07 2.80 19.41
C ILE A 64 3.54 3.13 18.00
N GLY A 65 2.67 2.94 17.02
CA GLY A 65 2.96 3.21 15.62
C GLY A 65 1.82 3.96 14.93
N ALA A 66 2.17 4.70 13.88
CA ALA A 66 1.23 5.39 13.01
C ALA A 66 1.63 5.18 11.55
N ARG A 67 0.64 5.11 10.66
CA ARG A 67 0.80 5.02 9.21
C ARG A 67 -0.16 5.99 8.54
N LEU A 68 0.36 6.78 7.61
CA LEU A 68 -0.41 7.63 6.70
C LEU A 68 -0.24 7.08 5.30
N GLU A 69 -1.34 6.79 4.62
CA GLU A 69 -1.35 6.16 3.30
C GLU A 69 -2.17 7.00 2.33
N ARG A 70 -1.66 7.13 1.10
CA ARG A 70 -2.36 7.64 -0.06
C ARG A 70 -2.37 6.55 -1.12
N ARG A 71 -3.55 6.27 -1.65
CA ARG A 71 -3.79 5.31 -2.72
C ARG A 71 -4.57 6.03 -3.81
N ASP A 72 -4.05 5.99 -5.03
CA ASP A 72 -4.69 6.50 -6.23
C ASP A 72 -4.87 5.32 -7.20
N SER A 73 -6.04 5.16 -7.81
CA SER A 73 -6.32 4.10 -8.79
C SER A 73 -6.92 4.62 -10.08
N GLU A 74 -6.45 4.12 -11.21
CA GLU A 74 -6.94 4.43 -12.56
C GLU A 74 -7.50 3.15 -13.19
N TYR A 75 -8.75 3.22 -13.66
CA TYR A 75 -9.45 2.14 -14.35
C TYR A 75 -9.66 2.51 -15.82
N GLY A 76 -9.45 1.55 -16.72
CA GLY A 76 -9.78 1.67 -18.15
C GLY A 76 -10.35 0.36 -18.71
N ASP A 77 -11.27 0.42 -19.69
CA ASP A 77 -11.73 -0.77 -20.40
C ASP A 77 -11.93 -0.59 -21.92
N ASN A 78 -12.07 -1.72 -22.62
CA ASN A 78 -12.29 -1.75 -24.06
C ASN A 78 -13.71 -1.34 -24.50
N ALA A 79 -14.58 -0.97 -23.56
CA ALA A 79 -15.85 -0.31 -23.83
C ALA A 79 -15.74 1.23 -23.74
N GLY A 80 -14.54 1.76 -23.43
CA GLY A 80 -14.24 3.20 -23.38
C GLY A 80 -14.54 3.86 -22.04
N VAL A 81 -14.70 3.09 -20.95
CA VAL A 81 -14.89 3.64 -19.61
C VAL A 81 -13.54 3.92 -18.97
N GLU A 82 -13.32 5.17 -18.53
CA GLU A 82 -12.14 5.61 -17.79
C GLU A 82 -12.56 6.25 -16.46
N GLN A 83 -11.99 5.82 -15.33
CA GLN A 83 -12.32 6.33 -14.00
C GLN A 83 -11.12 6.36 -13.06
N GLY A 84 -10.95 7.46 -12.32
CA GLY A 84 -9.95 7.61 -11.25
C GLY A 84 -10.58 7.61 -9.86
N PHE A 85 -9.91 7.01 -8.87
CA PHE A 85 -10.36 6.87 -7.48
C PHE A 85 -9.27 7.24 -6.47
#